data_AF-A0A954XCE3-F1
#
_entry.id   AF-A0A954XCE3-F1
#
_cell.length_a   1.000
_cell.length_b   1.000
_cell.length_c   1.000
_cell.angle_alpha   90.00
_cell.angle_beta   90.00
_cell.angle_gamma   90.00
#
_symmetry.space_group_name_H-M   'P 1'
#
loop_
_entity.id
_entity.type
_entity.pdbx_description
1 polymer ?
#
loop_
_entity_poly.entity_id
_entity_poly.type
_entity_poly.pdbx_seq_one_letter_code
_entity_poly.pdbx_strand_id
1 'polypeptide(L)'
;MKSRQFVITFTLVLVCGWGWSLMGVALMSPGVYYSPGGPFMLAGYYFVIAVPLLVVVPFAAFRSLAGELEDGTFELLSITALSSRQIITGKLGSAILQMLVYYSAMSPCVAFTYLLRGIDIITIVLILAYTFLASLLFAVVGLVVATLSTNRAWQVLFSVLLLLALLAGAGWWSGFMMLMLFESPPLDQWEFWISNVAVITFYVSYFVMGLFAASGLIS
;
A
#
# COMPACT_ATOMS: atom_id res chain seq x y z
N MET A 1 -8.24 -6.83 18.55
CA MET A 1 -8.54 -7.84 17.50
C MET A 1 -7.50 -7.77 16.36
N LYS A 2 -6.25 -8.25 16.49
CA LYS A 2 -5.19 -7.83 15.52
C LYS A 2 -4.13 -8.86 15.04
N SER A 3 -3.86 -9.96 15.74
CA SER A 3 -2.77 -10.88 15.32
C SER A 3 -3.18 -11.85 14.19
N ARG A 4 -4.35 -12.48 14.27
CA ARG A 4 -4.74 -13.57 13.35
C ARG A 4 -4.94 -13.12 11.90
N GLN A 5 -5.55 -11.95 11.67
CA GLN A 5 -5.76 -11.42 10.32
C GLN A 5 -4.43 -11.03 9.66
N PHE A 6 -3.51 -10.46 10.42
CA PHE A 6 -2.16 -10.13 9.95
C PHE A 6 -1.35 -11.38 9.60
N VAL A 7 -1.37 -12.39 10.47
CA VAL A 7 -0.67 -13.66 10.22
C VAL A 7 -1.24 -14.35 8.97
N ILE A 8 -2.56 -14.39 8.80
CA ILE A 8 -3.17 -15.00 7.61
C ILE A 8 -2.73 -14.29 6.33
N THR A 9 -2.81 -12.97 6.28
CA THR A 9 -2.40 -12.22 5.08
C THR A 9 -0.91 -12.32 4.83
N PHE A 10 -0.09 -12.30 5.88
CA PHE A 10 1.35 -12.50 5.79
C PHE A 10 1.73 -13.88 5.25
N THR A 11 1.15 -14.94 5.81
CA THR A 11 1.38 -16.31 5.33
C THR A 11 0.90 -16.48 3.89
N LEU A 12 -0.25 -15.90 3.53
CA LEU A 12 -0.78 -15.94 2.17
C LEU A 12 0.18 -15.24 1.19
N VAL A 13 0.70 -14.08 1.55
CA VAL A 13 1.69 -13.34 0.74
C VAL A 13 2.96 -14.15 0.53
N LEU A 14 3.47 -14.82 1.56
CA LEU A 14 4.62 -15.72 1.43
C LEU A 14 4.33 -16.92 0.52
N VAL A 15 3.19 -17.59 0.70
CA VAL A 15 2.80 -18.74 -0.13
C VAL A 15 2.60 -18.32 -1.59
N CYS A 16 1.95 -17.19 -1.84
CA CYS A 16 1.80 -16.64 -3.18
C CYS A 16 3.14 -16.23 -3.80
N GLY A 17 4.05 -15.63 -3.02
CA GLY A 17 5.38 -15.27 -3.49
C GLY A 17 6.21 -16.51 -3.88
N TRP A 18 6.19 -17.54 -3.04
CA TRP A 18 6.83 -18.82 -3.34
C TRP A 18 6.20 -19.52 -4.54
N GLY A 19 4.87 -19.57 -4.59
CA GLY A 19 4.12 -20.16 -5.70
C GLY A 19 4.41 -19.47 -7.02
N TRP A 20 4.46 -18.12 -7.02
CA TRP A 20 4.82 -17.35 -8.20
C TRP A 20 6.27 -17.58 -8.62
N SER A 21 7.21 -17.69 -7.68
CA SER A 21 8.61 -18.01 -7.98
C SER A 21 8.74 -19.36 -8.69
N LEU A 22 8.11 -20.40 -8.14
CA LEU A 22 8.12 -21.74 -8.72
C LEU A 22 7.43 -21.78 -10.09
N MET A 23 6.28 -21.12 -10.21
CA MET A 23 5.53 -21.07 -11.46
C MET A 23 6.25 -20.25 -12.53
N GLY A 24 6.86 -19.11 -12.17
CA GLY A 24 7.65 -18.28 -13.07
C GLY A 24 8.86 -19.02 -13.62
N VAL A 25 9.60 -19.74 -12.76
CA VAL A 25 10.74 -20.57 -13.20
C VAL A 25 10.27 -21.73 -14.09
N ALA A 26 9.16 -22.39 -13.74
CA ALA A 26 8.62 -23.50 -14.54
C ALA A 26 8.18 -23.04 -15.94
N LEU A 27 7.43 -21.93 -16.03
CA LEU A 27 6.92 -21.36 -17.29
C LEU A 27 8.03 -20.82 -18.20
N MET A 28 9.14 -20.37 -17.63
CA MET A 28 10.25 -19.81 -18.40
C MET A 28 11.29 -20.85 -18.82
N SER A 29 11.23 -22.09 -18.32
CA SER A 29 12.11 -23.18 -18.76
C SER A 29 11.65 -23.73 -20.13
N PRO A 30 12.51 -23.85 -21.18
CA PRO A 30 13.97 -23.68 -21.24
C PRO A 30 14.48 -22.29 -21.69
N GLY A 31 13.58 -21.33 -21.93
CA GLY A 31 13.89 -19.99 -22.47
C GLY A 31 14.57 -18.99 -21.50
N VAL A 32 14.72 -19.32 -20.21
CA VAL A 32 15.36 -18.47 -19.17
C VAL A 32 16.74 -17.97 -19.59
N TYR A 33 17.48 -18.74 -20.40
CA TYR A 33 18.83 -18.39 -20.82
C TYR A 33 18.89 -17.39 -21.98
N TYR A 34 17.81 -17.22 -22.74
CA TYR A 34 17.82 -16.49 -24.02
C TYR A 34 16.98 -15.22 -24.04
N SER A 35 16.04 -15.03 -23.11
CA SER A 35 15.16 -13.86 -23.05
C SER A 35 15.22 -13.16 -21.69
N PRO A 36 15.31 -11.82 -21.62
CA PRO A 36 15.21 -11.07 -20.38
C PRO A 36 13.86 -11.33 -19.69
N GLY A 37 13.89 -12.08 -18.59
CA GLY A 37 12.69 -12.49 -17.85
C GLY A 37 12.35 -11.63 -16.63
N GLY A 38 13.27 -10.73 -16.23
CA GLY A 38 13.14 -9.90 -15.04
C GLY A 38 11.81 -9.13 -14.93
N PRO A 39 11.34 -8.42 -15.97
CA PRO A 39 10.10 -7.65 -15.90
C PRO A 39 8.85 -8.48 -15.65
N PHE A 40 8.74 -9.64 -16.31
CA PHE A 40 7.59 -10.52 -16.12
C PHE A 40 7.54 -11.10 -14.70
N MET A 41 8.70 -11.49 -14.14
CA MET A 41 8.73 -12.00 -12.77
C MET A 41 8.46 -10.90 -11.76
N LEU A 42 9.04 -9.71 -11.94
CA LEU A 42 8.79 -8.56 -11.07
C LEU A 42 7.32 -8.14 -11.08
N ALA A 43 6.67 -8.13 -12.24
CA ALA A 43 5.25 -7.84 -12.38
C ALA A 43 4.37 -8.74 -11.48
N GLY A 44 4.63 -10.04 -11.44
CA GLY A 44 3.86 -10.94 -10.58
C GLY A 44 4.15 -10.75 -9.09
N TYR A 45 5.42 -10.58 -8.69
CA TYR A 45 5.74 -10.23 -7.29
C TYR A 45 5.11 -8.91 -6.87
N TYR A 46 5.08 -7.93 -7.77
CA TYR A 46 4.41 -6.66 -7.58
C TYR A 46 2.93 -6.86 -7.27
N PHE A 47 2.20 -7.67 -8.04
CA PHE A 47 0.79 -7.95 -7.76
C PHE A 47 0.56 -8.63 -6.40
N VAL A 48 1.43 -9.56 -6.01
CA VAL A 48 1.34 -10.24 -4.71
C VAL A 48 1.50 -9.24 -3.55
N ILE A 49 2.32 -8.21 -3.72
CA ILE A 49 2.56 -7.15 -2.72
C ILE A 49 1.53 -6.02 -2.81
N ALA A 50 1.05 -5.69 -4.00
CA ALA A 50 0.14 -4.57 -4.23
C ALA A 50 -1.20 -4.78 -3.52
N VAL A 51 -1.74 -6.00 -3.54
CA VAL A 51 -3.02 -6.32 -2.88
C VAL A 51 -3.00 -6.02 -1.36
N PRO A 52 -2.07 -6.57 -0.56
CA PRO A 52 -2.02 -6.29 0.87
C PRO A 52 -1.69 -4.82 1.16
N LEU A 53 -0.79 -4.19 0.39
CA LEU A 53 -0.40 -2.80 0.65
C LEU A 53 -1.49 -1.79 0.31
N LEU A 54 -2.17 -1.94 -0.83
CA LEU A 54 -3.13 -0.94 -1.32
C LEU A 54 -4.54 -1.16 -0.80
N VAL A 55 -4.89 -2.39 -0.40
CA VAL A 55 -6.26 -2.74 0.02
C VAL A 55 -6.31 -3.11 1.49
N VAL A 56 -5.53 -4.10 1.91
CA VAL A 56 -5.64 -4.67 3.27
C VAL A 56 -5.19 -3.66 4.33
N VAL A 57 -4.05 -2.99 4.14
CA VAL A 57 -3.52 -2.05 5.13
C VAL A 57 -4.43 -0.82 5.32
N PRO A 58 -4.87 -0.11 4.26
CA PRO A 58 -5.80 1.02 4.40
C PRO A 58 -7.16 0.62 4.98
N PHE A 59 -7.69 -0.53 4.58
CA PHE A 59 -8.96 -1.05 5.10
C PHE A 59 -8.86 -1.43 6.58
N ALA A 60 -7.73 -2.02 7.01
CA ALA A 60 -7.48 -2.33 8.41
C ALA A 60 -7.38 -1.05 9.26
N ALA A 61 -6.77 0.02 8.73
CA ALA A 61 -6.71 1.32 9.38
C ALA A 61 -8.11 1.93 9.55
N PHE A 62 -8.92 1.94 8.49
CA PHE A 62 -10.33 2.37 8.53
C PHE A 62 -11.12 1.61 9.60
N ARG A 63 -11.12 0.27 9.53
CA ARG A 63 -11.90 -0.57 10.46
C ARG A 63 -11.46 -0.38 11.91
N SER A 64 -10.16 -0.20 12.14
CA SER A 64 -9.62 0.03 13.48
C SER A 64 -10.01 1.39 14.05
N LEU A 65 -10.28 2.40 13.23
CA LEU A 65 -10.75 3.72 13.70
C LEU A 65 -12.27 3.76 13.81
N ALA A 66 -12.99 3.23 12.82
CA ALA A 66 -14.44 3.21 12.80
C ALA A 66 -15.04 2.43 13.99
N GLY A 67 -14.43 1.28 14.36
CA GLY A 67 -14.86 0.54 15.56
C GLY A 67 -14.61 1.28 16.88
N GLU A 68 -13.57 2.11 16.97
CA GLU A 68 -13.32 2.94 18.16
C GLU A 68 -14.30 4.13 18.26
N LEU A 69 -14.84 4.59 17.13
CA LEU A 69 -15.89 5.61 17.11
C LEU A 69 -17.26 5.02 17.49
N GLU A 70 -17.53 3.76 17.13
CA GLU A 70 -18.79 3.06 17.45
C GLU A 70 -18.93 2.69 18.93
N ASP A 71 -17.85 2.27 19.59
CA ASP A 71 -17.89 1.75 20.96
C ASP A 71 -18.20 2.84 22.02
N GLY A 72 -18.42 4.11 21.61
CA GLY A 72 -18.78 5.20 22.50
C GLY A 72 -17.68 5.60 23.50
N THR A 73 -16.49 5.00 23.38
CA THR A 73 -15.33 5.23 24.25
C THR A 73 -14.79 6.65 24.15
N PHE A 74 -15.22 7.45 23.17
CA PHE A 74 -14.93 8.88 23.11
C PHE A 74 -15.56 9.67 24.26
N GLU A 75 -16.74 9.28 24.77
CA GLU A 75 -17.32 9.95 25.94
C GLU A 75 -16.54 9.60 27.22
N LEU A 76 -15.95 8.41 27.32
CA LEU A 76 -15.09 7.99 28.44
C LEU A 76 -13.65 8.53 28.32
N LEU A 77 -13.13 8.73 27.10
CA LEU A 77 -11.82 9.33 26.80
C LEU A 77 -11.85 10.86 26.80
N SER A 78 -13.03 11.50 26.68
CA SER A 78 -13.20 12.95 26.85
C SER A 78 -12.77 13.46 28.24
N ILE A 79 -12.65 12.52 29.21
CA ILE A 79 -12.18 12.78 30.57
C ILE A 79 -10.64 12.68 30.67
N THR A 80 -9.94 12.12 29.68
CA THR A 80 -8.47 11.92 29.73
C THR A 80 -7.74 12.60 28.56
N ALA A 81 -6.71 13.37 28.91
CA ALA A 81 -5.90 14.29 28.11
C ALA A 81 -5.09 13.72 26.91
N LEU A 82 -5.68 12.90 26.02
CA LEU A 82 -5.03 12.47 24.78
C LEU A 82 -5.55 13.30 23.59
N SER A 83 -4.63 13.91 22.83
CA SER A 83 -5.01 14.66 21.64
C SER A 83 -5.39 13.71 20.49
N SER A 84 -6.47 14.01 19.76
CA SER A 84 -6.95 13.25 18.60
C SER A 84 -5.86 12.99 17.55
N ARG A 85 -4.85 13.87 17.47
CA ARG A 85 -3.68 13.71 16.60
C ARG A 85 -2.79 12.52 16.97
N GLN A 86 -2.61 12.22 18.25
CA GLN A 86 -1.80 11.08 18.70
C GLN A 86 -2.43 9.73 18.36
N ILE A 87 -3.76 9.66 18.33
CA ILE A 87 -4.48 8.44 17.95
C ILE A 87 -4.29 8.16 16.46
N ILE A 88 -4.46 9.16 15.60
CA ILE A 88 -4.30 9.03 14.15
C ILE A 88 -2.86 8.65 13.79
N THR A 89 -1.86 9.35 14.35
CA THR A 89 -0.45 9.05 14.05
C THR A 89 -0.03 7.68 14.57
N GLY A 90 -0.58 7.23 15.71
CA GLY A 90 -0.37 5.86 16.20
C GLY A 90 -0.94 4.79 15.27
N LYS A 91 -2.14 4.99 14.70
CA LYS A 91 -2.73 4.07 13.71
C LYS A 91 -1.96 4.07 12.40
N LEU A 92 -1.54 5.24 11.94
CA LEU A 92 -0.70 5.37 10.76
C LEU A 92 0.66 4.69 10.97
N GLY A 93 1.27 4.84 12.15
CA GLY A 93 2.51 4.16 12.52
C GLY A 93 2.37 2.63 12.50
N SER A 94 1.26 2.10 13.02
CA SER A 94 0.95 0.67 12.92
C SER A 94 0.80 0.20 11.47
N ALA A 95 0.20 1.02 10.59
CA ALA A 95 0.07 0.71 9.17
C ALA A 95 1.45 0.70 8.48
N ILE A 96 2.30 1.69 8.76
CA ILE A 96 3.68 1.76 8.24
C ILE A 96 4.48 0.52 8.64
N LEU A 97 4.43 0.13 9.92
CA LEU A 97 5.11 -1.09 10.38
C LEU A 97 4.62 -2.32 9.64
N GLN A 98 3.30 -2.44 9.43
CA GLN A 98 2.73 -3.54 8.67
C GLN A 98 3.23 -3.57 7.23
N MET A 99 3.31 -2.42 6.56
CA MET A 99 3.89 -2.29 5.22
C MET A 99 5.36 -2.74 5.20
N LEU A 100 6.18 -2.26 6.14
CA LEU A 100 7.60 -2.60 6.23
C LEU A 100 7.83 -4.11 6.41
N VAL A 101 6.98 -4.78 7.20
CA VAL A 101 7.07 -6.24 7.37
C VAL A 101 6.76 -6.97 6.06
N TYR A 102 5.78 -6.53 5.28
CA TYR A 102 5.51 -7.11 3.96
C TYR A 102 6.67 -6.90 2.98
N TYR A 103 7.28 -5.71 2.97
CA TYR A 103 8.47 -5.45 2.15
C TYR A 103 9.67 -6.32 2.57
N SER A 104 9.89 -6.48 3.87
CA SER A 104 10.98 -7.32 4.39
C SER A 104 10.81 -8.78 3.97
N ALA A 105 9.60 -9.33 4.03
CA ALA A 105 9.31 -10.70 3.61
C ALA A 105 9.55 -10.94 2.11
N MET A 106 9.38 -9.91 1.29
CA MET A 106 9.52 -10.01 -0.17
C MET A 106 10.89 -9.59 -0.70
N SER A 107 11.74 -9.00 0.14
CA SER A 107 13.12 -8.64 -0.20
C SER A 107 13.91 -9.76 -0.91
N PRO A 108 13.93 -11.03 -0.43
CA PRO A 108 14.66 -12.09 -1.14
C PRO A 108 14.05 -12.43 -2.51
N CYS A 109 12.72 -12.35 -2.65
CA CYS A 109 12.03 -12.59 -3.92
C CYS A 109 12.35 -11.49 -4.95
N VAL A 110 12.40 -10.23 -4.50
CA VAL A 110 12.80 -9.10 -5.35
C VAL A 110 14.28 -9.21 -5.74
N ALA A 111 15.15 -9.61 -4.82
CA ALA A 111 16.57 -9.84 -5.12
C ALA A 111 16.77 -10.91 -6.22
N PHE A 112 15.91 -11.93 -6.25
CA PHE A 112 15.94 -12.94 -7.30
C PHE A 112 15.59 -12.37 -8.68
N THR A 113 14.65 -11.41 -8.78
CA THR A 113 14.31 -10.78 -10.07
C THR A 113 15.46 -10.01 -10.69
N TYR A 114 16.34 -9.44 -9.86
CA TYR A 114 17.53 -8.73 -10.34
C TYR A 114 18.53 -9.68 -11.02
N LEU A 115 18.64 -10.93 -10.54
CA LEU A 115 19.56 -11.93 -11.12
C LEU A 115 19.14 -12.38 -12.52
N LEU A 116 17.85 -12.33 -12.85
CA LEU A 116 17.29 -12.77 -14.14
C LEU A 116 17.58 -11.81 -15.29
N ARG A 117 18.24 -10.68 -15.03
CA ARG A 117 18.56 -9.61 -15.98
C ARG A 117 17.31 -9.00 -16.63
N GLY A 118 17.48 -7.81 -17.20
CA GLY A 118 16.40 -7.09 -17.90
C GLY A 118 15.68 -6.03 -17.07
N ILE A 119 16.13 -5.76 -15.84
CA ILE A 119 15.66 -4.64 -15.02
C ILE A 119 16.83 -4.00 -14.28
N ASP A 120 16.83 -2.67 -14.25
CA ASP A 120 17.76 -1.89 -13.44
C ASP A 120 17.30 -1.79 -11.98
N ILE A 121 18.26 -1.77 -11.06
CA ILE A 121 17.99 -1.70 -9.61
C ILE A 121 17.25 -0.41 -9.24
N ILE A 122 17.51 0.68 -9.96
CA ILE A 122 16.84 1.98 -9.74
C ILE A 122 15.35 1.85 -10.05
N THR A 123 14.97 1.16 -11.14
CA THR A 123 13.57 0.93 -11.50
C THR A 123 12.84 0.10 -10.44
N ILE A 124 13.47 -0.93 -9.89
CA ILE A 124 12.90 -1.74 -8.80
C ILE A 124 12.61 -0.84 -7.59
N VAL A 125 13.61 -0.08 -7.16
CA VAL A 125 13.49 0.80 -5.99
C VAL A 125 12.40 1.86 -6.21
N LEU A 126 12.33 2.45 -7.40
CA LEU A 126 11.30 3.44 -7.73
C LEU A 126 9.88 2.86 -7.67
N ILE A 127 9.63 1.70 -8.27
CA ILE A 127 8.31 1.05 -8.25
C ILE A 127 7.88 0.72 -6.81
N LEU A 128 8.81 0.17 -6.03
CA LEU A 128 8.55 -0.14 -4.61
C LEU A 128 8.28 1.14 -3.81
N ALA A 129 9.05 2.20 -4.05
CA ALA A 129 8.90 3.49 -3.37
C ALA A 129 7.57 4.19 -3.72
N TYR A 130 7.19 4.25 -5.00
CA TYR A 130 5.91 4.85 -5.38
C TYR A 130 4.74 4.06 -4.80
N THR A 131 4.83 2.74 -4.78
CA THR A 131 3.75 1.90 -4.22
C THR A 131 3.63 2.06 -2.71
N PHE A 132 4.75 2.23 -2.01
CA PHE A 132 4.76 2.58 -0.60
C PHE A 132 4.08 3.94 -0.37
N LEU A 133 4.44 4.97 -1.14
CA LEU A 133 3.82 6.30 -1.07
C LEU A 133 2.31 6.24 -1.36
N ALA A 134 1.89 5.55 -2.43
CA ALA A 134 0.47 5.39 -2.74
C ALA A 134 -0.30 4.69 -1.61
N SER A 135 0.28 3.65 -1.02
CA SER A 135 -0.34 2.95 0.12
C SER A 135 -0.54 3.84 1.34
N LEU A 136 0.39 4.79 1.59
CA LEU A 136 0.25 5.78 2.66
C LEU A 136 -0.88 6.76 2.39
N LEU A 137 -1.03 7.26 1.16
CA LEU A 137 -2.18 8.11 0.79
C LEU A 137 -3.49 7.36 0.96
N PHE A 138 -3.59 6.12 0.47
CA PHE A 138 -4.80 5.32 0.66
C PHE A 138 -5.11 5.09 2.14
N ALA A 139 -4.10 4.87 2.99
CA ALA A 139 -4.29 4.74 4.43
C ALA A 139 -4.81 6.04 5.05
N VAL A 140 -4.29 7.21 4.66
CA VAL A 140 -4.80 8.52 5.12
C VAL A 140 -6.23 8.75 4.66
N VAL A 141 -6.55 8.48 3.39
CA VAL A 141 -7.92 8.58 2.88
C VAL A 141 -8.85 7.65 3.66
N GLY A 142 -8.40 6.43 3.97
CA GLY A 142 -9.18 5.50 4.77
C GLY A 142 -9.44 6.00 6.19
N LEU A 143 -8.47 6.67 6.81
CA LEU A 143 -8.66 7.30 8.12
C LEU A 143 -9.65 8.48 8.04
N VAL A 144 -9.56 9.33 7.02
CA VAL A 144 -10.50 10.44 6.81
C VAL A 144 -11.93 9.93 6.65
N VAL A 145 -12.14 8.92 5.81
CA VAL A 145 -13.48 8.33 5.60
C VAL A 145 -14.02 7.68 6.88
N ALA A 146 -13.17 7.07 7.71
CA ALA A 146 -13.58 6.56 9.02
C ALA A 146 -14.08 7.67 9.95
N THR A 147 -13.45 8.85 9.96
CA THR A 147 -13.92 9.96 10.80
C THR A 147 -15.27 10.53 10.36
N LEU A 148 -15.67 10.35 9.10
CA LEU A 148 -16.97 10.79 8.58
C LEU A 148 -18.11 9.81 8.89
N SER A 149 -17.81 8.56 9.28
CA SER A 149 -18.82 7.52 9.46
C SER A 149 -19.34 7.41 10.89
N THR A 150 -20.08 8.42 11.37
CA THR A 150 -20.61 8.45 12.75
C THR A 150 -21.87 7.59 12.96
N ASN A 151 -22.64 7.32 11.90
CA ASN A 151 -23.91 6.59 11.98
C ASN A 151 -23.78 5.12 11.58
N ARG A 152 -24.37 4.20 12.36
CA ARG A 152 -24.29 2.74 12.18
C ARG A 152 -24.69 2.23 10.78
N ALA A 153 -25.78 2.76 10.22
CA ALA A 153 -26.21 2.40 8.86
C ALA A 153 -25.28 2.98 7.78
N TRP A 154 -24.76 4.18 8.01
CA TRP A 154 -23.82 4.84 7.12
C TRP A 154 -22.45 4.18 7.13
N GLN A 155 -22.01 3.60 8.24
CA GLN A 155 -20.70 2.97 8.36
C GLN A 155 -20.57 1.69 7.54
N VAL A 156 -21.61 0.85 7.49
CA VAL A 156 -21.60 -0.32 6.59
C VAL A 156 -21.49 0.15 5.14
N LEU A 157 -22.26 1.17 4.77
CA LEU A 157 -22.28 1.73 3.43
C LEU A 157 -20.91 2.37 3.06
N PHE A 158 -20.33 3.16 3.96
CA PHE A 158 -19.00 3.75 3.80
C PHE A 158 -17.89 2.69 3.77
N SER A 159 -18.00 1.61 4.55
CA SER A 159 -17.01 0.53 4.53
C SER A 159 -16.99 -0.21 3.19
N VAL A 160 -18.16 -0.48 2.61
CA VAL A 160 -18.31 -1.12 1.30
C VAL A 160 -17.84 -0.17 0.20
N LEU A 161 -18.27 1.10 0.25
CA LEU A 161 -17.87 2.12 -0.71
C LEU A 161 -16.37 2.36 -0.69
N LEU A 162 -15.76 2.42 0.50
CA LEU A 162 -14.32 2.55 0.67
C LEU A 162 -13.58 1.31 0.15
N LEU A 163 -14.08 0.10 0.42
CA LEU A 163 -13.48 -1.11 -0.13
C LEU A 163 -13.51 -1.11 -1.66
N LEU A 164 -14.64 -0.74 -2.28
CA LEU A 164 -14.76 -0.61 -3.74
C LEU A 164 -13.82 0.48 -4.28
N ALA A 165 -13.74 1.63 -3.62
CA ALA A 165 -12.83 2.71 -4.00
C ALA A 165 -11.36 2.30 -3.88
N LEU A 166 -10.98 1.56 -2.83
CA LEU A 166 -9.63 1.01 -2.67
C LEU A 166 -9.32 -0.03 -3.73
N LEU A 167 -10.26 -0.93 -4.08
CA LEU A 167 -10.07 -1.90 -5.15
C LEU A 167 -9.90 -1.22 -6.52
N ALA A 168 -10.73 -0.24 -6.84
CA ALA A 168 -10.63 0.52 -8.08
C ALA A 168 -9.33 1.33 -8.14
N GLY A 169 -8.98 2.01 -7.05
CA GLY A 169 -7.74 2.77 -6.92
C GLY A 169 -6.49 1.89 -7.00
N ALA A 170 -6.50 0.72 -6.36
CA ALA A 170 -5.43 -0.26 -6.44
C ALA A 170 -5.30 -0.84 -7.87
N GLY A 171 -6.42 -1.10 -8.55
CA GLY A 171 -6.45 -1.53 -9.95
C GLY A 171 -5.86 -0.47 -10.88
N TRP A 172 -6.26 0.79 -10.71
CA TRP A 172 -5.71 1.91 -11.48
C TRP A 172 -4.21 2.08 -11.23
N TRP A 173 -3.79 2.08 -9.97
CA TRP A 173 -2.39 2.24 -9.58
C TRP A 173 -1.51 1.10 -10.10
N SER A 174 -1.97 -0.14 -9.95
CA SER A 174 -1.26 -1.31 -10.47
C SER A 174 -1.15 -1.31 -11.99
N GLY A 175 -2.20 -0.88 -12.70
CA GLY A 175 -2.14 -0.68 -14.16
C GLY A 175 -1.10 0.37 -14.55
N PHE A 176 -1.08 1.52 -13.87
CA PHE A 176 -0.10 2.58 -14.11
C PHE A 176 1.35 2.09 -13.85
N MET A 177 1.58 1.37 -12.76
CA MET A 177 2.91 0.81 -12.44
C MET A 177 3.35 -0.25 -13.46
N MET A 178 2.42 -1.06 -13.99
CA MET A 178 2.73 -2.04 -15.04
C MET A 178 3.13 -1.35 -16.35
N LEU A 179 2.44 -0.28 -16.75
CA LEU A 179 2.85 0.51 -17.92
C LEU A 179 4.26 1.08 -17.74
N MET A 180 4.55 1.65 -16.57
CA MET A 180 5.88 2.16 -16.23
C MET A 180 6.97 1.07 -16.27
N LEU A 181 6.64 -0.14 -15.85
CA LEU A 181 7.56 -1.29 -15.85
C LEU A 181 7.92 -1.76 -17.27
N PHE A 182 6.94 -1.80 -18.19
CA PHE A 182 7.15 -2.32 -19.55
C PHE A 182 7.69 -1.28 -20.54
N GLU A 183 7.33 0.01 -20.39
CA GLU A 183 7.82 1.06 -21.29
C GLU A 183 9.25 1.52 -20.98
N SER A 184 9.88 1.01 -19.90
CA SER A 184 11.21 1.37 -19.41
C SER A 184 11.36 2.87 -19.11
N PRO A 185 11.48 3.29 -17.83
CA PRO A 185 11.54 4.71 -17.51
C PRO A 185 12.81 5.37 -18.11
N PRO A 186 12.71 6.56 -18.71
CA PRO A 186 13.87 7.30 -19.23
C PRO A 186 14.66 7.94 -18.08
N LEU A 187 15.42 7.12 -17.35
CA LEU A 187 16.18 7.53 -16.16
C LEU A 187 17.30 8.54 -16.45
N ASP A 188 17.82 8.54 -17.68
CA ASP A 188 18.91 9.41 -18.12
C ASP A 188 18.46 10.86 -18.37
N GLN A 189 17.15 11.09 -18.50
CA GLN A 189 16.63 12.42 -18.81
C GLN A 189 16.40 13.23 -17.52
N TRP A 190 16.96 14.43 -17.47
CA TRP A 190 16.76 15.37 -16.36
C TRP A 190 15.27 15.76 -16.17
N GLU A 191 14.49 15.75 -17.25
CA GLU A 191 13.05 16.01 -17.26
C GLU A 191 12.25 14.98 -16.44
N PHE A 192 12.68 13.72 -16.45
CA PHE A 192 12.08 12.66 -15.63
C PHE A 192 12.25 12.98 -14.13
N TRP A 193 13.41 13.47 -13.71
CA TRP A 193 13.64 13.81 -12.31
C TRP A 193 12.83 15.03 -11.87
N ILE A 194 12.71 16.05 -12.72
CA ILE A 194 11.90 17.24 -12.40
C ILE A 194 10.42 16.90 -12.26
N SER A 195 9.87 16.13 -13.20
CA SER A 195 8.47 15.70 -13.11
C SER A 195 8.22 14.89 -11.83
N ASN A 196 9.17 14.06 -11.42
CA ASN A 196 9.11 13.34 -10.16
C ASN A 196 9.14 14.24 -8.92
N VAL A 197 10.02 15.24 -8.88
CA VAL A 197 10.04 16.21 -7.77
C VAL A 197 8.73 16.98 -7.69
N ALA A 198 8.16 17.37 -8.84
CA ALA A 198 6.85 18.03 -8.89
C ALA A 198 5.75 17.13 -8.30
N VAL A 199 5.69 15.86 -8.74
CA VAL A 199 4.73 14.87 -8.23
C VAL A 199 4.90 14.65 -6.73
N ILE A 200 6.13 14.54 -6.23
CA ILE A 200 6.41 14.39 -4.80
C ILE A 200 5.93 15.61 -4.01
N THR A 201 6.10 16.83 -4.55
CA THR A 201 5.65 18.06 -3.89
C THR A 201 4.11 18.11 -3.77
N PHE A 202 3.40 17.74 -4.84
CA PHE A 202 1.95 17.59 -4.81
C PHE A 202 1.52 16.49 -3.82
N TYR A 203 2.19 15.34 -3.85
CA TYR A 203 1.95 14.22 -2.95
C TYR A 203 2.03 14.63 -1.48
N VAL A 204 3.12 15.33 -1.08
CA VAL A 204 3.32 15.78 0.30
C VAL A 204 2.20 16.72 0.72
N SER A 205 1.77 17.62 -0.17
CA SER A 205 0.67 18.55 0.10
C SER A 205 -0.65 17.82 0.39
N TYR A 206 -1.03 16.85 -0.45
CA TYR A 206 -2.24 16.04 -0.23
C TYR A 206 -2.16 15.18 1.02
N PHE A 207 -0.99 14.59 1.30
CA PHE A 207 -0.77 13.77 2.48
C PHE A 207 -0.95 14.59 3.77
N VAL A 208 -0.33 15.77 3.83
CA VAL A 208 -0.45 16.68 4.97
C VAL A 208 -1.88 17.19 5.14
N MET A 209 -2.54 17.57 4.04
CA MET A 209 -3.94 18.00 4.07
C MET A 209 -4.87 16.89 4.60
N GLY A 210 -4.67 15.64 4.17
CA GLY A 210 -5.45 14.49 4.64
C GLY A 210 -5.25 14.22 6.13
N LEU A 211 -4.02 14.33 6.65
CA LEU A 211 -3.76 14.21 8.08
C LEU A 211 -4.43 15.32 8.90
N PHE A 212 -4.40 16.57 8.41
CA PHE A 212 -5.08 17.68 9.08
C PHE A 212 -6.61 17.51 9.05
N ALA A 213 -7.17 17.12 7.91
CA ALA A 213 -8.61 16.85 7.77
C ALA A 213 -9.07 15.73 8.72
N ALA A 214 -8.33 14.61 8.76
CA ALA A 214 -8.61 13.54 9.71
C ALA A 214 -8.53 14.03 11.17
N SER A 215 -7.58 14.91 11.50
CA SER A 215 -7.45 15.42 12.86
C SER A 215 -8.52 16.44 13.26
N GLY A 216 -8.99 17.27 12.33
CA GLY A 216 -9.98 18.31 12.58
C GLY A 216 -11.42 17.79 12.65
N LEU A 217 -11.70 16.62 12.09
CA LEU A 217 -13.02 15.97 12.19
C LEU A 217 -13.24 15.28 13.54
N ILE A 218 -12.19 15.11 14.36
CA ILE A 218 -12.24 14.44 15.67
C ILE A 218 -12.21 15.46 16.84
N SER A 219 -11.93 16.74 16.58
CA SER A 219 -11.95 17.83 17.58
C SER A 219 -13.32 18.50 17.67
#